data_AF-A0A151IL69-F1
#
_entry.id   AF-A0A151IL69-F1
#
_cell.length_a   1.000
_cell.length_b   1.000
_cell.length_c   1.000
_cell.angle_alpha   90.00
_cell.angle_beta   90.00
_cell.angle_gamma   90.00
#
_symmetry.space_group_name_H-M   'P 1'
#
loop_
_entity.id
_entity.type
_entity.pdbx_description
1 polymer ?
#
loop_
_entity_poly.entity_id
_entity_poly.type
_entity_poly.pdbx_seq_one_letter_code
_entity_poly.pdbx_strand_id
1 'polypeptide(L)'
;MQHLFSTRKRYRVEQYLEVVESWTEQEFKEHLRLSKQTVFRFIAEFETSVFMPNHLYGSKPISAKLSILIFLWFMANKNNIRSV
;
A
#
# COMPACT_ATOMS: atom_id res chain seq x y z
N MET A 1 7.27 -28.02 6.89
CA MET A 1 7.53 -26.91 5.93
C MET A 1 6.99 -27.25 4.53
N GLN A 2 5.67 -27.44 4.35
CA GLN A 2 5.11 -27.82 3.03
C GLN A 2 4.09 -26.82 2.46
N HIS A 3 3.75 -25.75 3.19
CA HIS A 3 2.75 -24.77 2.73
C HIS A 3 3.34 -23.51 2.05
N LEU A 4 4.66 -23.33 2.06
CA LEU A 4 5.31 -22.17 1.44
C LEU A 4 5.51 -22.33 -0.09
N PHE A 5 5.55 -23.56 -0.59
CA PHE A 5 5.72 -23.88 -2.02
C PHE A 5 4.39 -24.15 -2.73
N SER A 6 3.30 -23.49 -2.31
CA SER A 6 2.06 -23.54 -3.07
C SER A 6 2.33 -23.04 -4.49
N THR A 7 2.30 -23.96 -5.46
CA THR A 7 2.47 -23.71 -6.89
C THR A 7 1.32 -22.91 -7.49
N ARG A 8 0.30 -22.56 -6.69
CA ARG A 8 -0.69 -21.55 -7.09
C ARG A 8 0.02 -20.22 -7.22
N LYS A 9 0.27 -19.82 -8.46
CA LYS A 9 0.71 -18.47 -8.83
C LYS A 9 -0.22 -17.50 -8.11
N ARG A 10 0.28 -16.83 -7.08
CA ARG A 10 -0.45 -15.71 -6.48
C ARG A 10 -0.49 -14.66 -7.57
N TYR A 11 -1.68 -14.39 -8.10
CA TYR A 11 -1.86 -13.27 -9.00
C TYR A 11 -1.39 -12.04 -8.24
N ARG A 12 -0.36 -11.38 -8.77
CA ARG A 12 -0.02 -10.05 -8.28
C ARG A 12 -1.27 -9.21 -8.51
N VAL A 13 -1.56 -8.29 -7.60
CA VAL A 13 -2.56 -7.28 -7.87
C VAL A 13 -1.95 -6.39 -8.95
N GLU A 14 -2.18 -6.78 -10.19
CA GLU A 14 -1.95 -5.97 -11.36
C GLU A 14 -2.97 -4.82 -11.26
N GLN A 15 -2.53 -3.59 -11.54
CA GLN A 15 -3.41 -2.40 -11.56
C GLN A 15 -3.92 -1.90 -10.19
N TYR A 16 -3.32 -2.30 -9.06
CA TYR A 16 -3.72 -1.78 -7.73
C TYR A 16 -3.82 -0.25 -7.69
N LEU A 17 -2.81 0.44 -8.23
CA LEU A 17 -2.78 1.90 -8.25
C LEU A 17 -3.91 2.48 -9.10
N GLU A 18 -4.19 1.89 -10.27
CA GLU A 18 -5.28 2.33 -11.15
C GLU A 18 -6.64 2.22 -10.45
N VAL A 19 -6.87 1.11 -9.73
CA VAL A 19 -8.09 0.90 -8.95
C VAL A 19 -8.22 1.96 -7.85
N VAL A 20 -7.17 2.16 -7.05
CA VAL A 20 -7.21 3.14 -5.94
C VAL A 20 -7.36 4.57 -6.46
N GLU A 21 -6.76 4.90 -7.60
CA GLU A 21 -6.89 6.21 -8.24
C GLU A 21 -8.31 6.45 -8.77
N SER A 22 -8.97 5.40 -9.25
CA SER A 22 -10.34 5.47 -9.79
C SER A 22 -11.42 5.68 -8.73
N TRP A 23 -11.13 5.41 -7.45
CA TRP A 23 -12.09 5.59 -6.36
C TRP A 23 -12.56 7.03 -6.23
N THR A 24 -13.79 7.24 -5.80
CA THR A 24 -14.29 8.52 -5.29
C THR A 24 -13.63 8.88 -3.95
N GLU A 25 -13.78 10.14 -3.49
CA GLU A 25 -13.29 10.54 -2.15
C GLU A 25 -13.94 9.69 -1.04
N GLN A 26 -15.23 9.37 -1.19
CA GLN A 26 -15.97 8.55 -0.24
C GLN A 26 -15.43 7.12 -0.19
N GLU A 27 -15.32 6.43 -1.33
CA GLU A 27 -14.77 5.08 -1.40
C GLU A 27 -13.33 5.03 -0.86
N PHE A 28 -12.51 6.02 -1.23
CA PHE A 28 -11.15 6.12 -0.74
C PHE A 28 -11.09 6.23 0.79
N LYS A 29 -11.93 7.08 1.38
CA LYS A 29 -12.01 7.24 2.85
C LYS A 29 -12.59 6.00 3.53
N GLU A 30 -13.54 5.32 2.90
CA GLU A 30 -14.08 4.05 3.41
C GLU A 30 -13.01 2.94 3.43
N HIS A 31 -12.19 2.84 2.38
CA HIS A 31 -11.17 1.82 2.28
C HIS A 31 -9.89 2.12 3.08
N LEU A 32 -9.44 3.38 3.11
CA LEU A 32 -8.16 3.78 3.71
C LEU A 32 -8.29 4.57 5.01
N ARG A 33 -9.52 4.92 5.42
CA ARG A 33 -9.85 5.67 6.66
C ARG A 33 -9.29 7.08 6.74
N LEU A 34 -8.71 7.59 5.65
CA LEU A 34 -8.14 8.93 5.52
C LEU A 34 -8.63 9.60 4.23
N SER A 35 -8.61 10.93 4.18
CA SER A 35 -8.93 11.68 2.95
C SER A 35 -7.80 11.55 1.93
N LYS A 36 -8.12 11.68 0.64
CA LYS A 36 -7.12 11.64 -0.44
C LYS A 36 -6.06 12.70 -0.26
N GLN A 37 -6.46 13.92 0.08
CA GLN A 37 -5.55 15.05 0.26
C GLN A 37 -4.48 14.74 1.32
N THR A 38 -4.88 14.19 2.47
CA THR A 38 -3.96 13.84 3.54
C THR A 38 -3.00 12.72 3.11
N VAL A 39 -3.52 11.69 2.43
CA VAL A 39 -2.69 10.58 1.95
C VAL A 39 -1.68 11.04 0.89
N PHE A 40 -2.09 11.89 -0.07
CA PHE A 40 -1.17 12.42 -1.08
C PHE A 40 -0.10 13.34 -0.47
N ARG A 41 -0.45 14.10 0.56
CA ARG A 41 0.55 14.87 1.31
C ARG A 41 1.58 13.95 1.97
N PHE A 42 1.14 12.88 2.65
CA PHE A 42 2.06 11.90 3.24
C PHE A 42 2.93 11.19 2.21
N ILE A 43 2.39 10.90 1.03
CA ILE A 43 3.19 10.32 -0.07
C ILE A 43 4.31 11.28 -0.48
N ALA A 44 4.01 12.57 -0.66
CA ALA A 44 5.01 13.57 -1.03
C ALA A 44 6.08 13.77 0.06
N GLU A 45 5.66 13.78 1.33
CA GLU A 45 6.57 13.86 2.47
C GLU A 45 7.45 12.60 2.56
N PHE A 46 6.89 11.41 2.33
CA PHE A 46 7.63 10.15 2.37
C PHE A 46 8.63 10.01 1.22
N GLU A 47 8.24 10.38 0.00
CA GLU A 47 9.10 10.32 -1.20
C GLU A 47 10.38 11.16 -1.03
N THR A 48 10.30 12.28 -0.31
CA THR A 48 11.46 13.16 -0.05
C THR A 48 12.19 12.83 1.27
N SER A 49 11.69 11.87 2.04
CA SER A 49 12.26 11.52 3.34
C SER A 49 13.48 10.61 3.22
N VAL A 50 14.32 10.62 4.26
CA VAL A 50 15.45 9.71 4.42
C VAL A 50 15.04 8.24 4.59
N PHE A 51 13.74 7.98 4.81
CA PHE A 51 13.18 6.64 4.98
C PHE A 51 12.85 5.97 3.65
N MET A 52 12.82 6.72 2.55
CA MET A 52 12.60 6.15 1.22
C MET A 52 13.82 5.34 0.79
N PRO A 53 13.68 4.06 0.40
CA PRO A 53 14.82 3.26 -0.03
C PRO A 53 15.45 3.85 -1.29
N ASN A 54 16.73 4.21 -1.20
CA ASN A 54 17.51 4.79 -2.31
C ASN A 54 18.76 3.95 -2.64
N HIS A 55 18.62 2.62 -2.68
CA HIS A 55 19.73 1.73 -3.02
C HIS A 55 19.85 1.54 -4.53
N LEU A 56 21.08 1.53 -5.03
CA LEU A 56 21.39 1.32 -6.45
C LEU A 56 21.44 -0.17 -6.86
N TYR A 57 21.48 -1.08 -5.89
CA TYR A 57 21.68 -2.51 -6.10
C TYR A 57 20.52 -3.31 -5.51
N GLY A 58 20.25 -4.48 -6.09
CA GLY A 58 19.14 -5.35 -5.69
C GLY A 58 17.86 -5.08 -6.47
N SER A 59 16.71 -5.43 -5.88
CA SER A 59 15.40 -5.20 -6.50
C SER A 59 15.05 -3.73 -6.44
N LYS A 60 14.52 -3.14 -7.52
CA LYS A 60 14.11 -1.73 -7.52
C LYS A 60 13.17 -1.43 -6.34
N PRO A 61 13.39 -0.32 -5.61
CA PRO A 61 12.44 0.14 -4.59
C PRO A 61 11.04 0.28 -5.17
N ILE A 62 10.02 -0.07 -4.38
CA ILE A 62 8.64 0.28 -4.69
C ILE A 62 8.45 1.79 -4.53
N SER A 63 7.56 2.40 -5.31
CA SER A 63 7.30 3.84 -5.22
C SER A 63 6.72 4.24 -3.85
N ALA A 64 6.90 5.49 -3.41
CA ALA A 64 6.32 5.96 -2.14
C ALA A 64 4.79 5.80 -2.15
N LYS A 65 4.17 6.13 -3.29
CA LYS A 65 2.73 5.96 -3.51
C LYS A 65 2.27 4.54 -3.23
N LEU A 66 2.92 3.55 -3.84
CA LEU A 66 2.54 2.16 -3.63
C LEU A 66 2.77 1.71 -2.18
N SER A 67 3.89 2.14 -1.59
CA SER A 67 4.26 1.83 -0.20
C SER A 67 3.20 2.31 0.79
N ILE A 68 2.84 3.59 0.71
CA ILE A 68 1.88 4.22 1.61
C ILE A 68 0.47 3.64 1.42
N LEU A 69 0.02 3.46 0.18
CA LEU A 69 -1.33 2.96 -0.09
C LEU A 69 -1.52 1.52 0.41
N ILE A 70 -0.56 0.63 0.15
CA ILE A 70 -0.61 -0.75 0.67
C ILE A 70 -0.57 -0.75 2.21
N PHE A 71 0.30 0.07 2.81
CA PHE A 71 0.39 0.19 4.26
C PHE A 71 -0.94 0.65 4.88
N LEU A 72 -1.55 1.70 4.33
CA LEU A 72 -2.83 2.21 4.83
C LEU A 72 -3.95 1.21 4.62
N TRP A 73 -4.01 0.53 3.48
CA TRP A 73 -4.98 -0.52 3.24
C TRP A 73 -4.81 -1.66 4.26
N PHE A 74 -3.59 -2.09 4.53
CA PHE A 74 -3.30 -3.10 5.54
C PHE A 74 -3.76 -2.66 6.95
N MET A 75 -3.45 -1.42 7.33
CA MET A 75 -3.84 -0.85 8.64
C MET A 75 -5.36 -0.66 8.79
N ALA A 76 -6.05 -0.33 7.69
CA ALA A 76 -7.49 -0.13 7.67
C ALA A 76 -8.29 -1.44 7.71
N ASN A 77 -7.74 -2.52 7.15
CA ASN A 77 -8.37 -3.85 7.13
C ASN A 77 -8.13 -4.59 8.46
N LYS A 78 -9.06 -4.35 9.36
CA LYS A 78 -9.03 -4.63 10.80
C LYS A 78 -9.21 -6.11 11.19
N ASN A 79 -8.52 -7.04 10.53
CA ASN A 79 -8.57 -8.46 10.93
C ASN A 79 -7.42 -8.89 11.87
N ASN A 80 -6.60 -7.97 12.41
CA ASN A 80 -5.47 -8.39 13.26
C ASN A 80 -5.33 -7.77 14.66
N ILE A 81 -6.08 -6.74 15.09
CA ILE A 81 -5.83 -6.13 16.43
C ILE A 81 -7.10 -5.60 17.15
N ARG A 82 -8.32 -6.01 16.80
CA ARG A 82 -9.51 -5.74 17.64
C ARG A 82 -10.39 -6.97 17.88
N SER A 83 -9.76 -8.06 18.29
CA SER A 83 -10.41 -9.05 19.16
C SER A 83 -9.64 -9.07 20.48
N VAL A 84 -9.98 -8.16 21.37
CA VAL A 84 -9.81 -8.33 22.81
C VAL A 84 -11.21 -8.31 23.39
#